data_AF-A0A9J6ZMY7-F1
#
_entry.id   AF-A0A9J6ZMY7-F1
#
_cell.length_a   1.000
_cell.length_b   1.000
_cell.length_c   1.000
_cell.angle_alpha   90.00
_cell.angle_beta   90.00
_cell.angle_gamma   90.00
#
_symmetry.space_group_name_H-M   'P 1'
#
loop_
_entity.id
_entity.type
_entity.pdbx_description
1 polymer ?
#
loop_
_entity_poly.entity_id
_entity_poly.type
_entity_poly.pdbx_seq_one_letter_code
_entity_poly.pdbx_strand_id
1 'polypeptide(L)'
;MSNSLPNPRFLYRGDSDRKNERKLRETISSGVLLTNLSNGGNGKEIFTSDFNQLINKHIGIGWSKTHFLSFTANEDKAFYYASESAVYEEIYDFHEKWDFSILTFDFSTLLQETIREYSKGLYYAEFLPTCKEFYPRFKILLVDSFEYLKNKYDSKSDFQQAILNAERDNEWLILPLNYFGFTGELTSKLDNNCITEKRIFREL
;
A
#
# COMPACT_ATOMS: atom_id res chain seq x y z
N MET A 1 -2.65 -26.13 -6.75
CA MET A 1 -2.73 -24.89 -5.95
C MET A 1 -3.83 -24.05 -6.58
N SER A 2 -4.84 -23.64 -5.81
CA SER A 2 -5.99 -22.90 -6.37
C SER A 2 -5.59 -21.47 -6.71
N ASN A 3 -5.78 -21.07 -7.96
CA ASN A 3 -5.65 -19.69 -8.42
C ASN A 3 -6.92 -18.91 -8.05
N SER A 4 -7.24 -18.80 -6.76
CA SER A 4 -8.31 -17.91 -6.31
C SER A 4 -7.72 -16.55 -6.01
N LEU A 5 -8.35 -15.51 -6.55
CA LEU A 5 -8.06 -14.12 -6.15
C LEU A 5 -8.15 -13.99 -4.63
N PRO A 6 -7.26 -13.21 -4.01
CA PRO A 6 -7.42 -12.85 -2.61
C PRO A 6 -8.78 -12.16 -2.43
N ASN A 7 -9.52 -12.58 -1.41
CA ASN A 7 -10.67 -11.84 -0.92
C ASN A 7 -10.12 -10.81 0.07
N PRO A 8 -10.26 -9.49 -0.14
CA PRO A 8 -11.31 -8.78 -0.89
C PRO A 8 -11.00 -8.46 -2.36
N ARG A 9 -12.04 -8.13 -3.15
CA ARG A 9 -11.89 -7.60 -4.53
C ARG A 9 -11.21 -6.23 -4.58
N PHE A 10 -11.47 -5.39 -3.59
CA PHE A 10 -10.98 -4.02 -3.51
C PHE A 10 -10.20 -3.78 -2.23
N LEU A 11 -9.20 -2.91 -2.30
CA LEU A 11 -8.57 -2.30 -1.13
C LEU A 11 -8.64 -0.79 -1.25
N TYR A 12 -8.70 -0.13 -0.10
CA TYR A 12 -8.85 1.31 0.00
C TYR A 12 -7.66 1.91 0.72
N ARG A 13 -7.19 3.06 0.26
CA ARG A 13 -6.17 3.84 0.95
C ARG A 13 -6.65 5.26 1.11
N GLY A 14 -6.68 5.68 2.37
CA GLY A 14 -6.73 7.09 2.72
C GLY A 14 -5.33 7.68 2.65
N ASP A 15 -5.15 8.72 1.84
CA ASP A 15 -3.86 9.41 1.71
C ASP A 15 -4.04 10.91 1.90
N SER A 16 -3.52 11.39 3.03
CA SER A 16 -3.35 12.81 3.34
C SER A 16 -1.86 13.14 3.36
N ASP A 17 -1.44 14.18 2.66
CA ASP A 17 -0.03 14.60 2.59
C ASP A 17 0.12 16.08 2.97
N ARG A 18 -0.34 16.42 4.17
CA ARG A 18 -0.35 17.80 4.68
C ARG A 18 1.03 18.46 4.74
N LYS A 19 2.09 17.65 4.87
CA LYS A 19 3.49 18.11 4.89
C LYS A 19 4.14 18.13 3.50
N ASN A 20 3.42 17.71 2.46
CA ASN A 20 3.90 17.58 1.09
C ASN A 20 5.18 16.72 0.98
N GLU A 21 5.28 15.69 1.81
CA GLU A 21 6.44 14.80 1.84
C GLU A 21 6.38 13.78 0.70
N ARG A 22 5.18 13.22 0.44
CA ARG A 22 4.95 12.27 -0.66
C ARG A 22 4.60 12.96 -1.98
N LYS A 23 4.42 14.28 -1.97
CA LYS A 23 3.98 15.09 -3.11
C LYS A 23 2.68 14.57 -3.72
N LEU A 24 1.76 14.13 -2.86
CA LEU A 24 0.57 13.38 -3.27
C LEU A 24 -0.21 14.06 -4.41
N ARG A 25 -0.40 15.38 -4.34
CA ARG A 25 -1.13 16.15 -5.37
C ARG A 25 -0.44 16.14 -6.73
N GLU A 26 0.89 16.08 -6.76
CA GLU A 26 1.68 16.00 -7.98
C GLU A 26 1.70 14.56 -8.53
N THR A 27 1.68 13.56 -7.64
CA THR A 27 1.93 12.16 -8.02
C THR A 27 0.66 11.40 -8.39
N ILE A 28 -0.45 11.68 -7.71
CA ILE A 28 -1.74 10.99 -7.91
C ILE A 28 -2.21 11.03 -9.37
N SER A 29 -1.95 12.14 -10.06
CA SER A 29 -2.31 12.36 -11.47
C SER A 29 -1.20 11.98 -12.45
N SER A 30 0.05 11.76 -12.00
CA SER A 30 1.20 11.47 -12.87
C SER A 30 1.51 9.99 -13.07
N GLY A 31 0.67 9.09 -12.53
CA GLY A 31 0.77 7.65 -12.78
C GLY A 31 1.41 6.85 -11.64
N VAL A 32 1.84 7.49 -10.54
CA VAL A 32 2.50 6.80 -9.43
C VAL A 32 2.02 7.26 -8.06
N LEU A 33 2.11 6.38 -7.07
CA LEU A 33 2.04 6.71 -5.63
C LEU A 33 3.41 6.52 -5.01
N LEU A 34 3.83 7.44 -4.14
CA LEU A 34 5.11 7.33 -3.44
C LEU A 34 4.92 6.70 -2.06
N THR A 35 5.73 5.68 -1.76
CA THR A 35 5.97 5.18 -0.40
C THR A 35 6.77 6.21 0.40
N ASN A 36 6.76 6.14 1.73
CA ASN A 36 7.59 7.02 2.55
C ASN A 36 9.10 6.75 2.40
N LEU A 37 9.51 5.69 1.70
CA LEU A 37 10.89 5.45 1.31
C LEU A 37 11.49 6.64 0.54
N SER A 38 10.66 7.37 -0.24
CA SER A 38 11.09 8.57 -0.97
C SER A 38 11.66 9.67 -0.08
N ASN A 39 11.41 9.61 1.24
CA ASN A 39 11.81 10.62 2.21
C ASN A 39 13.15 10.27 2.88
N GLY A 40 14.06 9.68 2.10
CA GLY A 40 15.40 9.28 2.53
C GLY A 40 15.41 8.05 3.44
N GLY A 41 14.61 7.03 3.10
CA GLY A 41 14.73 5.70 3.69
C GLY A 41 15.78 4.84 2.97
N ASN A 42 16.07 3.65 3.50
CA ASN A 42 17.08 2.74 2.94
C ASN A 42 16.43 1.63 2.11
N GLY A 43 16.53 1.74 0.78
CA GLY A 43 15.96 0.77 -0.19
C GLY A 43 16.47 -0.66 -0.05
N LYS A 44 17.57 -0.88 0.69
CA LYS A 44 18.15 -2.20 0.95
C LYS A 44 17.64 -2.86 2.23
N GLU A 45 16.97 -2.11 3.11
CA GLU A 45 16.52 -2.61 4.42
C GLU A 45 15.62 -3.84 4.26
N ILE A 46 14.84 -3.89 3.17
CA ILE A 46 13.97 -5.02 2.82
C ILE A 46 14.72 -6.33 2.53
N PHE A 47 15.98 -6.25 2.10
CA PHE A 47 16.81 -7.42 1.78
C PHE A 47 17.70 -7.85 2.94
N THR A 48 18.10 -6.91 3.79
CA THR A 48 19.07 -7.17 4.88
C THR A 48 18.42 -7.41 6.23
N SER A 49 17.16 -7.03 6.40
CA SER A 49 16.42 -7.19 7.65
C SER A 49 15.46 -8.37 7.60
N ASP A 50 15.00 -8.84 8.75
CA ASP A 50 13.91 -9.81 8.81
C ASP A 50 12.61 -9.16 8.29
N PHE A 51 12.13 -9.65 7.15
CA PHE A 51 10.90 -9.16 6.50
C PHE A 51 9.69 -9.11 7.44
N ASN A 52 9.56 -10.08 8.34
CA ASN A 52 8.45 -10.14 9.28
C ASN A 52 8.57 -9.06 10.36
N GLN A 53 9.80 -8.79 10.81
CA GLN A 53 10.05 -7.68 11.73
C GLN A 53 9.80 -6.34 11.06
N LEU A 54 10.02 -6.20 9.74
CA LEU A 54 9.66 -4.99 9.01
C LEU A 54 8.14 -4.78 8.93
N ILE A 55 7.36 -5.84 8.72
CA ILE A 55 5.89 -5.77 8.79
C ILE A 55 5.45 -5.36 10.20
N ASN A 56 6.01 -6.00 11.24
CA ASN A 56 5.70 -5.66 12.64
C ASN A 56 6.06 -4.21 12.97
N LYS A 57 7.23 -3.76 12.52
CA LYS A 57 7.70 -2.39 12.67
C LYS A 57 6.77 -1.40 11.97
N HIS A 58 6.26 -1.74 10.79
CA HIS A 58 5.32 -0.90 10.04
C HIS A 58 3.98 -0.75 10.77
N ILE A 59 3.37 -1.87 11.18
CA ILE A 59 1.98 -1.92 11.68
C ILE A 59 1.88 -1.71 13.19
N GLY A 60 2.79 -2.34 13.96
CA GLY A 60 2.71 -2.42 15.42
C GLY A 60 3.49 -1.32 16.14
N ILE A 61 4.70 -1.00 15.66
CA ILE A 61 5.64 -0.09 16.34
C ILE A 61 5.61 1.32 15.74
N GLY A 62 5.51 1.40 14.41
CA GLY A 62 5.64 2.63 13.61
C GLY A 62 6.95 2.66 12.83
N TRP A 63 6.85 2.88 11.51
CA TRP A 63 8.01 3.01 10.62
C TRP A 63 7.84 4.19 9.66
N SER A 64 8.47 5.32 10.00
CA SER A 64 8.27 6.58 9.27
C SER A 64 8.76 6.57 7.82
N LYS A 65 9.75 5.74 7.48
CA LYS A 65 10.40 5.67 6.15
C LYS A 65 10.30 4.28 5.52
N THR A 66 9.11 3.71 5.63
CA THR A 66 8.75 2.37 5.16
C THR A 66 8.68 2.24 3.64
N HIS A 67 8.89 1.02 3.16
CA HIS A 67 8.70 0.63 1.76
C HIS A 67 7.24 0.27 1.44
N PHE A 68 6.43 0.03 2.48
CA PHE A 68 5.06 -0.42 2.31
C PHE A 68 4.11 0.77 2.11
N LEU A 69 3.11 0.56 1.28
CA LEU A 69 1.88 1.36 1.30
C LEU A 69 0.80 0.58 2.07
N SER A 70 0.24 1.23 3.08
CA SER A 70 -0.93 0.72 3.81
C SER A 70 -2.21 0.92 3.01
N PHE A 71 -3.01 -0.13 2.97
CA PHE A 71 -4.36 -0.19 2.46
C PHE A 71 -5.24 -0.93 3.46
N THR A 72 -6.55 -0.86 3.31
CA THR A 72 -7.52 -1.58 4.12
C THR A 72 -8.61 -2.19 3.25
N ALA A 73 -9.17 -3.32 3.65
CA ALA A 73 -10.37 -3.87 3.03
C ALA A 73 -11.66 -3.08 3.37
N ASN A 74 -11.57 -2.07 4.24
CA ASN A 74 -12.70 -1.29 4.75
C ASN A 74 -12.57 0.19 4.32
N GLU A 75 -13.47 0.63 3.43
CA GLU A 75 -13.46 2.00 2.91
C GLU A 75 -13.66 3.06 4.01
N ASP A 76 -14.55 2.82 4.98
CA ASP A 76 -14.80 3.75 6.09
C ASP A 76 -13.54 3.96 6.93
N LYS A 77 -12.72 2.91 7.10
CA LYS A 77 -11.43 3.00 7.78
C LYS A 77 -10.43 3.84 6.99
N ALA A 78 -10.35 3.65 5.67
CA ALA A 78 -9.52 4.47 4.80
C ALA A 78 -9.92 5.95 4.90
N PHE A 79 -11.23 6.23 4.88
CA PHE A 79 -11.76 7.58 5.04
C PHE A 79 -11.44 8.16 6.41
N TYR A 80 -11.69 7.42 7.49
CA TYR A 80 -11.40 7.84 8.86
C TYR A 80 -9.93 8.23 9.04
N TYR A 81 -9.00 7.42 8.51
CA TYR A 81 -7.56 7.70 8.64
C TYR A 81 -7.08 8.90 7.83
N ALA A 82 -7.73 9.23 6.71
CA ALA A 82 -7.37 10.40 5.91
C ALA A 82 -8.01 11.69 6.40
N SER A 83 -9.24 11.62 6.91
CA SER A 83 -10.04 12.78 7.30
C SER A 83 -9.74 13.29 8.71
N GLU A 84 -9.14 12.47 9.59
CA GLU A 84 -8.94 12.83 11.01
C GLU A 84 -10.24 13.30 11.72
N SER A 85 -11.40 12.81 11.28
CA SER A 85 -12.74 13.11 11.85
C SER A 85 -13.30 14.53 11.66
N ALA A 86 -12.76 15.33 10.72
CA ALA A 86 -13.40 16.57 10.29
C ALA A 86 -14.50 16.35 9.24
N VAL A 87 -15.24 17.42 8.89
CA VAL A 87 -16.31 17.37 7.88
C VAL A 87 -15.74 17.76 6.52
N TYR A 88 -16.00 16.94 5.52
CA TYR A 88 -15.44 17.09 4.17
C TYR A 88 -16.52 16.98 3.11
N GLU A 89 -16.30 17.65 1.98
CA GLU A 89 -17.00 17.43 0.73
C GLU A 89 -16.09 16.74 -0.28
N GLU A 90 -16.67 15.84 -1.08
CA GLU A 90 -15.98 15.30 -2.25
C GLU A 90 -15.97 16.35 -3.36
N ILE A 91 -14.81 16.56 -3.96
CA ILE A 91 -14.65 17.43 -5.13
C ILE A 91 -14.12 16.61 -6.31
N TYR A 92 -14.24 17.14 -7.52
CA TYR A 92 -13.92 16.40 -8.75
C TYR A 92 -12.80 17.06 -9.57
N ASP A 93 -12.40 18.28 -9.24
CA ASP A 93 -11.31 18.98 -9.90
C ASP A 93 -9.99 18.80 -9.13
N PHE A 94 -9.08 18.01 -9.70
CA PHE A 94 -7.74 17.79 -9.12
C PHE A 94 -6.85 19.03 -9.14
N HIS A 95 -7.24 20.09 -9.86
CA HIS A 95 -6.57 21.40 -9.82
C HIS A 95 -6.99 22.26 -8.63
N GLU A 96 -8.12 21.96 -7.99
CA GLU A 96 -8.54 22.64 -6.78
C GLU A 96 -7.69 22.26 -5.55
N LYS A 97 -7.84 23.03 -4.48
CA LYS A 97 -7.22 22.70 -3.20
C LYS A 97 -8.05 21.63 -2.48
N TRP A 98 -7.50 20.43 -2.32
CA TRP A 98 -8.09 19.31 -1.59
C TRP A 98 -7.15 18.74 -0.52
N ASP A 99 -7.67 18.25 0.59
CA ASP A 99 -6.89 17.92 1.79
C ASP A 99 -6.42 16.47 1.82
N PHE A 100 -7.22 15.54 1.29
CA PHE A 100 -6.85 14.15 1.15
C PHE A 100 -7.52 13.46 -0.04
N SER A 101 -7.08 12.23 -0.32
CA SER A 101 -7.67 11.35 -1.33
C SER A 101 -8.04 9.98 -0.77
N ILE A 102 -9.03 9.35 -1.38
CA ILE A 102 -9.36 7.94 -1.22
C ILE A 102 -9.05 7.23 -2.52
N LEU A 103 -8.19 6.21 -2.44
CA LEU A 103 -7.70 5.44 -3.57
C LEU A 103 -8.25 4.02 -3.50
N THR A 104 -8.82 3.53 -4.59
CA THR A 104 -9.33 2.16 -4.68
C THR A 104 -8.41 1.31 -5.55
N PHE A 105 -7.75 0.35 -4.92
CA PHE A 105 -7.01 -0.72 -5.60
C PHE A 105 -7.98 -1.84 -5.98
N ASP A 106 -7.96 -2.30 -7.23
CA ASP A 106 -8.80 -3.41 -7.71
C ASP A 106 -7.94 -4.61 -8.07
N PHE A 107 -8.13 -5.75 -7.40
CA PHE A 107 -7.39 -6.97 -7.69
C PHE A 107 -7.64 -7.50 -9.12
N SER A 108 -8.71 -7.07 -9.80
CA SER A 108 -8.98 -7.44 -11.19
C SER A 108 -7.96 -6.88 -12.19
N THR A 109 -7.19 -5.85 -11.82
CA THR A 109 -6.11 -5.30 -12.67
C THR A 109 -4.86 -6.17 -12.68
N LEU A 110 -4.76 -7.14 -11.76
CA LEU A 110 -3.63 -8.06 -11.65
C LEU A 110 -3.71 -9.14 -12.74
N LEU A 111 -2.55 -9.50 -13.28
CA LEU A 111 -2.39 -10.61 -14.20
C LEU A 111 -2.63 -11.92 -13.45
N GLN A 112 -3.79 -12.53 -13.67
CA GLN A 112 -4.28 -13.69 -12.92
C GLN A 112 -3.30 -14.86 -12.92
N GLU A 113 -2.60 -15.08 -14.04
CA GLU A 113 -1.61 -16.14 -14.21
C GLU A 113 -0.33 -15.95 -13.36
N THR A 114 -0.13 -14.74 -12.83
CA THR A 114 1.05 -14.40 -12.03
C THR A 114 0.80 -14.46 -10.52
N ILE A 115 -0.46 -14.53 -10.11
CA ILE A 115 -0.85 -14.53 -8.71
C ILE A 115 -0.36 -15.82 -8.05
N ARG A 116 0.45 -15.68 -7.00
CA ARG A 116 1.00 -16.80 -6.23
C ARG A 116 0.95 -16.48 -4.74
N GLU A 117 0.39 -17.39 -3.97
CA GLU A 117 0.48 -17.35 -2.50
C GLU A 117 1.74 -18.10 -2.05
N TYR A 118 2.70 -17.41 -1.43
CA TYR A 118 3.93 -18.01 -0.91
C TYR A 118 3.77 -18.54 0.51
N SER A 119 2.92 -17.87 1.28
CA SER A 119 2.54 -18.21 2.65
C SER A 119 1.13 -17.67 2.86
N LYS A 120 0.38 -18.21 3.82
CA LYS A 120 -0.99 -17.77 4.06
C LYS A 120 -1.03 -16.24 4.28
N GLY A 121 -1.76 -15.51 3.46
CA GLY A 121 -1.82 -14.04 3.52
C GLY A 121 -0.63 -13.30 2.89
N LEU A 122 0.30 -13.98 2.22
CA LEU A 122 1.42 -13.38 1.49
C LEU A 122 1.39 -13.76 0.02
N TYR A 123 1.10 -12.77 -0.82
CA TYR A 123 0.89 -12.96 -2.25
C TYR A 123 1.90 -12.17 -3.07
N TYR A 124 2.30 -12.76 -4.19
CA TYR A 124 2.97 -12.09 -5.29
C TYR A 124 2.01 -11.93 -6.44
N ALA A 125 2.08 -10.79 -7.12
CA ALA A 125 1.35 -10.55 -8.35
C ALA A 125 2.10 -9.56 -9.25
N GLU A 126 1.74 -9.58 -10.53
CA GLU A 126 2.19 -8.62 -11.52
C GLU A 126 0.98 -7.93 -12.18
N PHE A 127 1.18 -6.73 -12.70
CA PHE A 127 0.21 -6.05 -13.56
C PHE A 127 0.90 -5.29 -14.69
N LEU A 128 0.12 -4.87 -15.69
CA LEU A 128 0.61 -4.02 -16.76
C LEU A 128 0.73 -2.58 -16.23
N PRO A 129 1.92 -1.98 -16.17
CA PRO A 129 2.09 -0.61 -15.72
C PRO A 129 1.53 0.39 -16.73
N THR A 130 1.27 1.62 -16.27
CA THR A 130 1.04 2.78 -17.14
C THR A 130 2.31 3.58 -17.39
N CYS A 131 3.23 3.60 -16.43
CA CYS A 131 4.50 4.29 -16.54
C CYS A 131 5.49 3.44 -17.35
N LYS A 132 5.99 4.02 -18.45
CA LYS A 132 7.00 3.39 -19.33
C LYS A 132 8.25 2.91 -18.60
N GLU A 133 8.62 3.55 -17.49
CA GLU A 133 9.80 3.16 -16.69
C GLU A 133 9.68 1.73 -16.12
N PHE A 134 8.46 1.22 -15.94
CA PHE A 134 8.22 -0.10 -15.36
C PHE A 134 7.87 -1.17 -16.39
N TYR A 135 7.91 -0.84 -17.69
CA TYR A 135 7.58 -1.80 -18.74
C TYR A 135 8.57 -2.98 -18.73
N PRO A 136 8.10 -4.21 -19.00
CA PRO A 136 6.75 -4.57 -19.44
C PRO A 136 5.77 -4.89 -18.31
N ARG A 137 6.24 -5.08 -17.08
CA ARG A 137 5.41 -5.55 -15.95
C ARG A 137 5.85 -4.92 -14.64
N PHE A 138 4.87 -4.49 -13.86
CA PHE A 138 5.06 -4.04 -12.50
C PHE A 138 4.86 -5.22 -11.54
N LYS A 139 5.73 -5.36 -10.55
CA LYS A 139 5.75 -6.47 -9.59
C LYS A 139 5.42 -5.96 -8.20
N ILE A 140 4.53 -6.65 -7.51
CA ILE A 140 4.14 -6.31 -6.14
C ILE A 140 4.13 -7.54 -5.24
N LEU A 141 4.41 -7.30 -3.98
CA LEU A 141 4.04 -8.17 -2.88
C LEU A 141 2.81 -7.57 -2.19
N LEU A 142 1.81 -8.41 -1.94
CA LEU A 142 0.58 -8.07 -1.24
C LEU A 142 0.56 -8.88 0.06
N VAL A 143 0.32 -8.22 1.18
CA VAL A 143 0.26 -8.86 2.50
C VAL A 143 -1.11 -8.61 3.10
N ASP A 144 -1.94 -9.65 3.21
CA ASP A 144 -3.04 -9.67 4.17
C ASP A 144 -2.40 -9.73 5.56
N SER A 145 -2.26 -8.57 6.19
CA SER A 145 -1.41 -8.44 7.36
C SER A 145 -1.92 -9.27 8.52
N PHE A 146 -3.23 -9.38 8.66
CA PHE A 146 -3.84 -10.15 9.72
C PHE A 146 -3.64 -11.65 9.49
N GLU A 147 -4.04 -12.18 8.34
CA GLU A 147 -3.87 -13.61 8.04
C GLU A 147 -2.40 -14.03 8.09
N TYR A 148 -1.50 -13.20 7.55
CA TYR A 148 -0.08 -13.48 7.54
C TYR A 148 0.53 -13.50 8.95
N LEU A 149 0.32 -12.43 9.74
CA LEU A 149 0.91 -12.34 11.07
C LEU A 149 0.28 -13.35 12.03
N LYS A 150 -1.04 -13.53 12.00
CA LYS A 150 -1.73 -14.51 12.84
C LYS A 150 -1.25 -15.92 12.54
N ASN A 151 -1.18 -16.32 11.26
CA ASN A 151 -0.74 -17.68 10.92
C ASN A 151 0.70 -17.97 11.37
N LYS A 152 1.59 -16.98 11.32
CA LYS A 152 3.02 -17.17 11.55
C LYS A 152 3.48 -16.87 12.97
N TYR A 153 2.76 -16.00 13.70
CA TYR A 153 3.22 -15.40 14.95
C TYR A 153 2.15 -15.28 16.05
N ASP A 154 1.02 -16.01 15.97
CA ASP A 154 -0.07 -15.96 16.97
C ASP A 154 0.39 -16.05 18.43
N SER A 155 1.45 -16.83 18.70
CA SER A 155 2.00 -17.05 20.05
C SER A 155 3.17 -16.15 20.42
N LYS A 156 3.59 -15.22 19.56
CA LYS A 156 4.74 -14.33 19.80
C LYS A 156 4.27 -12.99 20.36
N SER A 157 4.71 -12.67 21.57
CA SER A 157 4.40 -11.39 22.25
C SER A 157 4.72 -10.17 21.39
N ASP A 158 5.85 -10.21 20.68
CA ASP A 158 6.40 -9.06 19.96
C ASP A 158 5.52 -8.63 18.77
N PHE A 159 4.63 -9.52 18.30
CA PHE A 159 3.74 -9.29 17.15
C PHE A 159 2.29 -9.03 17.55
N GLN A 160 1.93 -9.15 18.83
CA GLN A 160 0.55 -9.04 19.29
C GLN A 160 -0.10 -7.71 18.90
N GLN A 161 0.62 -6.60 19.09
CA GLN A 161 0.09 -5.28 18.72
C GLN A 161 -0.15 -5.16 17.21
N ALA A 162 0.75 -5.68 16.39
CA ALA A 162 0.60 -5.66 14.94
C ALA A 162 -0.58 -6.54 14.49
N ILE A 163 -0.78 -7.71 15.10
CA ILE A 163 -1.93 -8.59 14.83
C ILE A 163 -3.23 -7.87 15.18
N LEU A 164 -3.33 -7.27 16.38
CA LEU A 164 -4.52 -6.53 16.81
C LEU A 164 -4.84 -5.34 15.91
N ASN A 165 -3.82 -4.55 15.52
CA ASN A 165 -3.99 -3.44 14.60
C ASN A 165 -4.45 -3.93 13.23
N ALA A 166 -3.82 -4.98 12.70
CA ALA A 166 -4.16 -5.56 11.40
C ALA A 166 -5.58 -6.13 11.36
N GLU A 167 -6.03 -6.78 12.44
CA GLU A 167 -7.39 -7.29 12.59
C GLU A 167 -8.41 -6.14 12.63
N ARG A 168 -8.17 -5.15 13.51
CA ARG A 168 -9.06 -4.00 13.72
C ARG A 168 -9.28 -3.18 12.45
N ASP A 169 -8.25 -3.09 11.62
CA ASP A 169 -8.23 -2.19 10.47
C ASP A 169 -8.35 -2.92 9.13
N ASN A 170 -8.45 -4.25 9.14
CA ASN A 170 -8.39 -5.07 7.93
C ASN A 170 -7.20 -4.68 7.05
N GLU A 171 -6.02 -4.56 7.67
CA GLU A 171 -4.82 -3.94 7.08
C GLU A 171 -4.19 -4.82 6.00
N TRP A 172 -3.93 -4.21 4.85
CA TRP A 172 -3.16 -4.78 3.76
C TRP A 172 -1.91 -3.94 3.50
N LEU A 173 -0.77 -4.59 3.29
CA LEU A 173 0.45 -3.91 2.85
C LEU A 173 0.73 -4.23 1.38
N ILE A 174 1.07 -3.20 0.62
CA ILE A 174 1.57 -3.32 -0.75
C ILE A 174 3.03 -2.90 -0.78
N LEU A 175 3.90 -3.78 -1.28
CA LEU A 175 5.32 -3.52 -1.49
C LEU A 175 5.63 -3.54 -2.99
N PRO A 176 6.07 -2.41 -3.57
CA PRO A 176 6.67 -2.37 -4.89
C PRO A 176 7.96 -3.21 -4.94
N LEU A 177 8.06 -4.13 -5.92
CA LEU A 177 9.21 -5.03 -6.07
C LEU A 177 10.11 -4.70 -7.28
N ASN A 178 9.81 -3.65 -8.03
CA ASN A 178 10.67 -3.20 -9.13
C ASN A 178 11.94 -2.56 -8.57
N TYR A 179 13.08 -2.83 -9.21
CA TYR A 179 14.35 -2.22 -8.82
C TYR A 179 14.44 -0.76 -9.27
N PHE A 180 15.13 0.05 -8.48
CA PHE A 180 15.54 1.41 -8.83
C PHE A 180 16.94 1.39 -9.45
N GLY A 181 17.02 1.60 -10.76
CA GLY A 181 18.28 1.64 -11.49
C GLY A 181 19.13 0.37 -11.31
N PHE A 182 20.45 0.54 -11.23
CA PHE A 182 21.42 -0.56 -11.08
C PHE A 182 21.96 -0.72 -9.65
N THR A 183 21.35 -0.06 -8.65
CA THR A 183 21.88 0.00 -7.27
C THR A 183 21.53 -1.22 -6.42
N GLY A 184 20.64 -2.08 -6.93
CA GLY A 184 20.09 -3.22 -6.18
C GLY A 184 19.06 -2.84 -5.12
N GLU A 185 18.50 -1.62 -5.20
CA GLU A 185 17.46 -1.13 -4.29
C GLU A 185 16.08 -1.27 -4.91
N LEU A 186 15.04 -1.45 -4.08
CA LEU A 186 13.66 -1.38 -4.56
C LEU A 186 13.22 0.07 -4.78
N THR A 187 12.31 0.25 -5.75
CA THR A 187 11.68 1.53 -6.02
C THR A 187 10.81 1.99 -4.85
N SER A 188 10.73 3.30 -4.64
CA SER A 188 9.78 3.93 -3.73
C SER A 188 8.42 4.21 -4.38
N LYS A 189 8.26 3.92 -5.68
CA LYS A 189 7.07 4.24 -6.48
C LYS A 189 6.20 3.01 -6.66
N LEU A 190 4.90 3.12 -6.47
CA LEU A 190 3.88 2.18 -6.94
C LEU A 190 3.24 2.75 -8.21
N ASP A 191 3.28 2.02 -9.33
CA ASP A 191 2.50 2.38 -10.52
C ASP A 191 1.00 2.28 -10.20
N ASN A 192 0.24 3.31 -10.56
CA ASN A 192 -1.15 3.43 -10.15
C ASN A 192 -2.15 2.84 -11.15
N ASN A 193 -1.72 2.04 -12.14
CA ASN A 193 -2.67 1.34 -13.02
C ASN A 193 -3.56 0.34 -12.26
N CYS A 194 -3.11 -0.10 -11.08
CA CYS A 194 -3.91 -0.91 -10.17
C CYS A 194 -4.95 -0.12 -9.37
N ILE A 195 -4.92 1.22 -9.44
CA ILE A 195 -5.86 2.12 -8.77
C ILE A 195 -6.96 2.52 -9.75
N THR A 196 -8.14 1.94 -9.60
CA THR A 196 -9.28 2.14 -10.51
C THR A 196 -10.12 3.36 -10.19
N GLU A 197 -10.07 3.84 -8.94
CA GLU A 197 -10.81 5.02 -8.50
C GLU A 197 -9.93 5.92 -7.63
N LYS A 198 -10.08 7.22 -7.82
CA LYS A 198 -9.37 8.28 -7.08
C LYS A 198 -10.39 9.36 -6.74
N ARG A 199 -10.77 9.44 -5.48
CA ARG A 199 -11.68 10.46 -4.95
C ARG A 199 -10.88 11.46 -4.13
N ILE A 200 -11.21 12.75 -4.22
CA ILE A 200 -10.51 13.82 -3.50
C ILE A 200 -11.50 14.63 -2.68
N PHE A 201 -11.05 15.10 -1.52
CA PHE A 201 -11.91 15.70 -0.52
C PHE A 201 -11.32 17.00 0.00
N ARG A 202 -12.19 17.99 0.25
CA ARG A 202 -11.84 19.28 0.83
C ARG A 202 -12.62 19.50 2.12
N GLU A 203 -11.96 20.01 3.15
CA GLU A 203 -12.57 20.38 4.42
C GLU A 203 -13.57 21.52 4.22
N LEU A 204 -14.75 21.42 4.82
CA LEU A 204 -15.80 22.43 4.76
C LEU A 204 -15.50 23.66 5.63
#